data_AF-A0A3M0WBG3-F1
#
_entry.id   AF-A0A3M0WBG3-F1
#
_cell.length_a   1.000
_cell.length_b   1.000
_cell.length_c   1.000
_cell.angle_alpha   90.00
_cell.angle_beta   90.00
_cell.angle_gamma   90.00
#
_symmetry.space_group_name_H-M   'P 1'
#
loop_
_entity.id
_entity.type
_entity.pdbx_description
1 polymer ?
#
loop_
_entity_poly.entity_id
_entity_poly.type
_entity_poly.pdbx_seq_one_letter_code
_entity_poly.pdbx_strand_id
1 'polypeptide(L)'
;MKPLSRALFRAPTLDLGGFINARVIRDHSKRKVFEANEQRRQALRYMIRNTALPAQVRASAQLHLTKMHCYTRPTQINNRCVLGGIARGVFRDFRIARELGYFINEDDQIRQIANPTQKYQYKVNRNDRVNEVYKDTMNTCCRRLVDQRLKALGLQTIRLPLGTTATDPHVPIYASKDVEQKKRVIIIFGERHLEPGIFSYRVMGEEGNNIGSAISLVESILNKNSSHTAEDDVPGIILTNPGQLLWYRGRGRAVTWTEWMALPRESAVHESFRIDPDKNKIPKNGDYREHVGCVFDDALPELLHKDAKVDIIGLEWTGNAVVEYLSQHWPIWQGQIDGICFCEPQHTIPDLINIHGAPQSLIDFLSRRSRAYLLSDKPLDTPLEERDECGCNRYASGEDLYQENIIIRSWPSMLRWFEELSSVEGFEEVEGPFDGQVQAITEDI
;
A
#
# COMPACT_ATOMS: atom_id res chain seq x y z
N MET A 1 -27.28 -14.76 40.64
CA MET A 1 -27.40 -14.09 39.32
C MET A 1 -28.39 -14.87 38.46
N LYS A 2 -29.48 -14.25 37.98
CA LYS A 2 -30.36 -14.88 36.98
C LYS A 2 -29.56 -15.08 35.67
N PRO A 3 -29.60 -16.25 35.02
CA PRO A 3 -29.00 -16.39 33.70
C PRO A 3 -29.66 -15.38 32.75
N LEU A 4 -28.84 -14.59 32.05
CA LEU A 4 -29.30 -13.71 30.97
C LEU A 4 -30.17 -14.54 30.02
N SER A 5 -31.45 -14.20 29.90
CA SER A 5 -32.39 -14.94 29.05
C SER A 5 -31.87 -14.95 27.62
N ARG A 6 -31.66 -16.14 27.07
CA ARG A 6 -31.25 -16.32 25.68
C ARG A 6 -32.36 -15.77 24.78
N ALA A 7 -31.98 -15.00 23.77
CA ALA A 7 -32.92 -14.56 22.75
C ALA A 7 -33.50 -15.78 22.02
N LEU A 8 -34.84 -15.86 21.95
CA LEU A 8 -35.63 -17.03 21.50
C LEU A 8 -35.18 -17.69 20.19
N PHE A 9 -34.58 -16.93 19.27
CA PHE A 9 -34.19 -17.36 17.93
C PHE A 9 -32.69 -17.28 17.65
N ARG A 10 -31.87 -16.94 18.66
CA ARG A 10 -30.42 -16.81 18.46
C ARG A 10 -29.77 -18.20 18.58
N ALA A 11 -29.00 -18.58 17.57
CA ALA A 11 -28.27 -19.84 17.57
C ALA A 11 -27.28 -19.90 18.77
N PRO A 12 -27.08 -21.09 19.37
CA PRO A 12 -26.17 -21.26 20.51
C PRO A 12 -24.70 -21.06 20.11
N THR A 13 -24.35 -21.35 18.86
CA THR A 13 -23.05 -21.10 18.25
C THR A 13 -23.19 -20.05 17.14
N LEU A 14 -22.18 -19.20 16.98
CA LEU A 14 -22.17 -18.19 15.93
C LEU A 14 -21.71 -18.81 14.61
N ASP A 15 -22.55 -18.76 13.60
CA ASP A 15 -22.31 -19.36 12.28
C ASP A 15 -22.10 -18.30 11.18
N LEU A 16 -21.58 -17.13 11.55
CA LEU A 16 -21.36 -15.99 10.66
C LEU A 16 -19.87 -15.81 10.37
N GLY A 17 -19.49 -15.78 9.09
CA GLY A 17 -18.11 -15.55 8.64
C GLY A 17 -17.76 -14.10 8.24
N GLY A 18 -18.67 -13.14 8.43
CA GLY A 18 -18.50 -11.73 8.07
C GLY A 18 -18.37 -10.81 9.29
N PHE A 19 -18.46 -9.48 9.09
CA PHE A 19 -18.39 -8.49 10.18
C PHE A 19 -19.51 -8.66 11.21
N ILE A 20 -19.14 -8.91 12.46
CA ILE A 20 -20.07 -9.26 13.54
C ILE A 20 -20.50 -8.00 14.29
N ASN A 21 -21.79 -7.69 14.24
CA ASN A 21 -22.43 -6.65 15.04
C ASN A 21 -23.79 -7.18 15.56
N ALA A 22 -24.24 -6.74 16.73
CA ALA A 22 -25.58 -7.03 17.26
C ALA A 22 -26.71 -6.88 16.22
N ARG A 23 -26.61 -5.89 15.32
CA ARG A 23 -27.58 -5.68 14.24
C ARG A 23 -27.47 -6.72 13.11
N VAL A 24 -26.26 -7.17 12.79
CA VAL A 24 -25.99 -8.23 11.79
C VAL A 24 -26.45 -9.58 12.32
N ILE A 25 -26.13 -9.91 13.57
CA ILE A 25 -26.58 -11.15 14.23
C ILE A 25 -28.11 -11.23 14.27
N ARG A 26 -28.78 -10.10 14.58
CA ARG A 26 -30.24 -10.01 14.57
C ARG A 26 -30.82 -10.19 13.17
N ASP A 27 -30.21 -9.59 12.14
CA ASP A 27 -30.66 -9.73 10.76
C ASP A 27 -30.46 -11.18 10.24
N HIS A 28 -29.33 -11.81 10.56
CA HIS A 28 -29.08 -13.23 10.26
C HIS A 28 -30.12 -14.15 10.91
N SER A 29 -30.42 -13.92 12.19
CA SER A 29 -31.44 -14.70 12.90
C SER A 29 -32.81 -14.55 12.23
N LYS A 30 -33.16 -13.35 11.76
CA LYS A 30 -34.41 -13.12 11.00
C LYS A 30 -34.42 -13.89 9.68
N ARG A 31 -33.31 -13.91 8.94
CA ARG A 31 -33.20 -14.63 7.65
C ARG A 31 -33.43 -16.13 7.82
N LYS A 32 -32.79 -16.77 8.81
CA LYS A 32 -33.01 -18.19 9.13
C LYS A 32 -34.43 -18.50 9.57
N VAL A 33 -35.01 -17.65 10.44
CA VAL A 33 -36.39 -17.83 10.89
C VAL A 33 -37.39 -17.66 9.74
N PHE A 34 -37.13 -16.72 8.83
CA PHE A 34 -37.93 -16.53 7.62
C PHE A 34 -37.83 -17.73 6.68
N GLU A 35 -36.63 -18.21 6.37
CA GLU A 35 -36.37 -19.39 5.54
C GLU A 35 -37.14 -20.62 6.03
N ALA A 36 -37.06 -20.93 7.33
CA ALA A 36 -37.78 -22.05 7.93
C ALA A 36 -39.32 -21.92 7.89
N ASN A 37 -39.86 -20.71 7.73
CA ASN A 37 -41.31 -20.45 7.79
C ASN A 37 -41.90 -19.90 6.48
N GLU A 38 -41.09 -19.78 5.42
CA GLU A 38 -41.48 -19.14 4.17
C GLU A 38 -42.65 -19.88 3.51
N GLN A 39 -42.54 -21.19 3.33
CA GLN A 39 -43.57 -22.02 2.71
C GLN A 39 -44.91 -21.92 3.46
N ARG A 40 -44.87 -22.06 4.79
CA ARG A 40 -46.06 -21.94 5.65
C ARG A 40 -46.71 -20.57 5.52
N ARG A 41 -45.91 -19.51 5.47
CA ARG A 41 -46.40 -18.14 5.31
C ARG A 41 -47.03 -17.92 3.93
N GLN A 42 -46.44 -18.47 2.87
CA GLN A 42 -46.99 -18.39 1.51
C GLN A 42 -48.31 -19.16 1.40
N ALA A 43 -48.41 -20.36 1.98
CA ALA A 43 -49.66 -21.13 2.03
C ALA A 43 -50.79 -20.34 2.72
N LEU A 44 -50.51 -19.73 3.88
CA LEU A 44 -51.49 -18.89 4.58
C LEU A 44 -51.90 -17.67 3.74
N ARG A 45 -50.94 -17.00 3.07
CA ARG A 45 -51.22 -15.86 2.19
C ARG A 45 -52.03 -16.25 0.96
N TYR A 46 -51.81 -17.44 0.42
CA TYR A 46 -52.59 -18.00 -0.70
C TYR A 46 -54.03 -18.29 -0.24
N MET A 47 -54.20 -18.98 0.88
CA MET A 47 -55.52 -19.30 1.43
C MET A 47 -56.36 -18.04 1.70
N ILE A 48 -55.75 -16.99 2.23
CA ILE A 48 -56.44 -15.72 2.52
C ILE A 48 -56.96 -15.06 1.22
N ARG A 49 -56.20 -15.15 0.12
CA ARG A 49 -56.54 -14.49 -1.16
C ARG A 49 -57.42 -15.34 -2.07
N ASN A 50 -57.47 -16.65 -1.84
CA ASN A 50 -58.27 -17.55 -2.67
C ASN A 50 -59.76 -17.40 -2.32
N THR A 51 -60.52 -16.78 -3.23
CA THR A 51 -61.96 -16.55 -3.08
C THR A 51 -62.80 -17.81 -3.27
N ALA A 52 -62.22 -18.89 -3.82
CA ALA A 52 -62.89 -20.19 -3.91
C ALA A 52 -62.92 -20.94 -2.57
N LEU A 53 -62.16 -20.51 -1.56
CA LEU A 53 -62.18 -21.10 -0.23
C LEU A 53 -63.28 -20.49 0.66
N PRO A 54 -63.90 -21.28 1.56
CA PRO A 54 -64.91 -20.78 2.49
C PRO A 54 -64.40 -19.63 3.37
N ALA A 55 -65.28 -18.68 3.69
CA ALA A 55 -64.94 -17.48 4.46
C ALA A 55 -64.28 -17.81 5.81
N GLN A 56 -64.74 -18.86 6.50
CA GLN A 56 -64.20 -19.34 7.78
C GLN A 56 -62.74 -19.81 7.65
N VAL A 57 -62.40 -20.52 6.57
CA VAL A 57 -61.03 -21.01 6.31
C VAL A 57 -60.09 -19.84 6.08
N ARG A 58 -60.53 -18.83 5.32
CA ARG A 58 -59.76 -17.60 5.10
C ARG A 58 -59.54 -16.81 6.39
N ALA A 59 -60.58 -16.67 7.22
CA ALA A 59 -60.51 -15.99 8.51
C ALA A 59 -59.55 -16.71 9.49
N SER A 60 -59.61 -18.05 9.54
CA SER A 60 -58.68 -18.87 10.33
C SER A 60 -57.23 -18.68 9.85
N ALA A 61 -56.98 -18.74 8.55
CA ALA A 61 -55.66 -18.50 7.97
C ALA A 61 -55.12 -17.09 8.29
N GLN A 62 -55.99 -16.08 8.29
CA GLN A 62 -55.65 -14.70 8.67
C GLN A 62 -55.23 -14.59 10.14
N LEU A 63 -55.95 -15.25 11.06
CA LEU A 63 -55.58 -15.32 12.47
C LEU A 63 -54.24 -16.03 12.68
N HIS A 64 -54.02 -17.16 12.01
CA HIS A 64 -52.74 -17.88 12.06
C HIS A 64 -51.57 -17.04 11.53
N LEU A 65 -51.76 -16.31 10.42
CA LEU A 65 -50.74 -15.42 9.87
C LEU A 65 -50.40 -14.26 10.82
N THR A 66 -51.40 -13.75 11.54
CA THR A 66 -51.25 -12.64 12.51
C THR A 66 -50.48 -13.08 13.76
N LYS A 67 -50.70 -14.31 14.22
CA LYS A 67 -50.01 -14.91 15.37
C LYS A 67 -48.53 -15.24 15.11
N MET A 68 -48.08 -15.28 13.85
CA MET A 68 -46.67 -15.56 13.52
C MET A 68 -45.74 -14.46 14.06
N HIS A 69 -44.60 -14.87 14.62
CA HIS A 69 -43.60 -13.96 15.18
C HIS A 69 -43.08 -12.96 14.15
N CYS A 70 -42.73 -11.74 14.56
CA CYS A 70 -42.32 -10.67 13.64
C CYS A 70 -41.07 -11.01 12.79
N TYR A 71 -40.18 -11.90 13.26
CA TYR A 71 -38.99 -12.34 12.51
C TYR A 71 -39.33 -13.22 11.30
N THR A 72 -40.53 -13.77 11.24
CA THR A 72 -41.04 -14.49 10.05
C THR A 72 -41.50 -13.55 8.93
N ARG A 73 -41.41 -12.22 9.12
CA ARG A 73 -41.85 -11.24 8.14
C ARG A 73 -40.67 -10.85 7.23
N PRO A 74 -40.78 -10.97 5.90
CA PRO A 74 -39.70 -10.58 5.00
C PRO A 74 -39.40 -9.07 5.06
N THR A 75 -40.40 -8.25 5.40
CA THR A 75 -40.25 -6.80 5.59
C THR A 75 -39.37 -6.40 6.77
N GLN A 76 -39.01 -7.34 7.65
CA GLN A 76 -38.11 -7.10 8.78
C GLN A 76 -36.63 -7.34 8.42
N ILE A 77 -36.35 -7.92 7.26
CA ILE A 77 -35.02 -8.25 6.77
C ILE A 77 -34.49 -7.04 5.98
N ASN A 78 -33.32 -6.55 6.35
CA ASN A 78 -32.65 -5.45 5.64
C ASN A 78 -31.29 -5.92 5.15
N ASN A 79 -30.93 -5.59 3.92
CA ASN A 79 -29.58 -5.88 3.42
C ASN A 79 -28.54 -5.10 4.23
N ARG A 80 -27.45 -5.77 4.58
CA ARG A 80 -26.34 -5.21 5.35
C ARG A 80 -25.02 -5.48 4.66
N CYS A 81 -24.10 -4.54 4.79
CA CYS A 81 -22.72 -4.69 4.38
C CYS A 81 -22.06 -5.84 5.15
N VAL A 82 -21.53 -6.84 4.45
CA VAL A 82 -20.78 -7.94 5.08
C VAL A 82 -19.46 -7.49 5.72
N LEU A 83 -18.93 -6.32 5.32
CA LEU A 83 -17.66 -5.77 5.84
C LEU A 83 -17.85 -4.75 6.96
N GLY A 84 -18.95 -3.98 6.97
CA GLY A 84 -19.17 -2.88 7.93
C GLY A 84 -20.49 -2.95 8.70
N GLY A 85 -21.37 -3.93 8.40
CA GLY A 85 -22.67 -4.10 9.08
C GLY A 85 -23.71 -3.00 8.83
N ILE A 86 -23.39 -2.01 7.99
CA ILE A 86 -24.21 -0.87 7.61
C ILE A 86 -25.40 -1.35 6.77
N ALA A 87 -26.60 -0.80 7.01
CA ALA A 87 -27.83 -1.17 6.30
C ALA A 87 -28.25 -0.15 5.21
N ARG A 88 -27.63 1.02 5.17
CA ARG A 88 -27.90 2.06 4.17
C ARG A 88 -26.95 1.91 2.98
N GLY A 89 -27.43 2.28 1.80
CA GLY A 89 -26.60 2.30 0.59
C GLY A 89 -26.01 0.94 0.18
N VAL A 90 -26.59 -0.19 0.59
CA VAL A 90 -26.01 -1.52 0.29
C VAL A 90 -26.27 -1.92 -1.16
N PHE A 91 -25.20 -2.15 -1.92
CA PHE A 91 -25.27 -2.73 -3.26
C PHE A 91 -25.58 -4.23 -3.14
N ARG A 92 -26.66 -4.68 -3.79
CA ARG A 92 -27.18 -6.05 -3.65
C ARG A 92 -26.25 -7.10 -4.24
N ASP A 93 -25.64 -6.80 -5.38
CA ASP A 93 -24.79 -7.71 -6.14
C ASP A 93 -23.52 -8.07 -5.37
N PHE A 94 -22.95 -7.07 -4.69
CA PHE A 94 -21.68 -7.20 -3.96
C PHE A 94 -21.85 -7.41 -2.45
N ARG A 95 -23.07 -7.21 -1.91
CA ARG A 95 -23.40 -7.32 -0.47
C ARG A 95 -22.56 -6.39 0.43
N ILE A 96 -22.03 -5.31 -0.12
CA ILE A 96 -21.20 -4.30 0.57
C ILE A 96 -21.95 -2.96 0.52
N ALA A 97 -21.82 -2.15 1.57
CA ALA A 97 -22.34 -0.79 1.56
C ALA A 97 -21.62 0.01 0.48
N ARG A 98 -22.25 1.03 -0.09
CA ARG A 98 -21.61 2.11 -0.86
C ARG A 98 -20.50 2.83 -0.06
N GLU A 99 -20.26 2.40 1.17
CA GLU A 99 -19.60 3.11 2.23
C GLU A 99 -18.40 2.31 2.78
N LEU A 100 -17.16 2.76 2.57
CA LEU A 100 -16.50 3.33 3.75
C LEU A 100 -17.11 4.68 4.14
N GLY A 101 -17.83 5.30 3.19
CA GLY A 101 -18.50 6.57 3.29
C GLY A 101 -17.75 7.61 2.48
N TYR A 102 -16.91 7.19 1.52
CA TYR A 102 -15.98 8.05 0.81
C TYR A 102 -16.06 7.85 -0.70
N PHE A 103 -15.67 8.89 -1.42
CA PHE A 103 -15.45 8.90 -2.87
C PHE A 103 -14.15 9.63 -3.18
N ILE A 104 -13.66 9.49 -4.42
CA ILE A 104 -12.52 10.24 -4.95
C ILE A 104 -13.10 11.41 -5.74
N ASN A 105 -12.71 12.64 -5.41
CA ASN A 105 -13.17 13.83 -6.12
C ASN A 105 -12.38 14.08 -7.41
N GLU A 106 -12.66 15.19 -8.10
CA GLU A 106 -11.99 15.58 -9.34
C GLU A 106 -10.49 15.87 -9.15
N ASP A 107 -10.10 16.33 -7.95
CA ASP A 107 -8.70 16.55 -7.55
C ASP A 107 -7.98 15.26 -7.10
N ASP A 108 -8.59 14.09 -7.31
CA ASP A 108 -8.06 12.79 -6.92
C ASP A 108 -7.90 12.58 -5.40
N GLN A 109 -8.66 13.32 -4.58
CA GLN A 109 -8.61 13.29 -3.11
C GLN A 109 -9.73 12.45 -2.51
N ILE A 110 -9.47 11.83 -1.35
CA ILE A 110 -10.46 11.01 -0.65
C ILE A 110 -11.35 11.89 0.25
N ARG A 111 -12.65 11.93 -0.04
CA ARG A 111 -13.64 12.78 0.66
C ARG A 111 -14.86 12.00 1.11
N GLN A 112 -15.50 12.43 2.19
CA GLN A 112 -16.73 11.77 2.66
C GLN A 112 -17.90 12.05 1.72
N ILE A 113 -18.68 11.03 1.36
CA ILE A 113 -19.92 11.16 0.59
C ILE A 113 -20.94 12.03 1.35
N ALA A 114 -21.03 11.85 2.67
CA ALA A 114 -21.99 12.59 3.49
C ALA A 114 -21.60 14.07 3.69
N ASN A 115 -20.31 14.38 3.65
CA ASN A 115 -19.79 15.74 3.73
C ASN A 115 -18.57 15.87 2.79
N PRO A 116 -18.76 16.32 1.54
CA PRO A 116 -17.72 16.35 0.51
C PRO A 116 -16.46 17.18 0.85
N THR A 117 -16.54 18.09 1.82
CA THR A 117 -15.36 18.86 2.29
C THR A 117 -14.56 18.11 3.36
N GLN A 118 -15.14 17.07 3.97
CA GLN A 118 -14.54 16.35 5.08
C GLN A 118 -13.53 15.30 4.57
N LYS A 119 -12.29 15.41 5.08
CA LYS A 119 -11.21 14.45 4.86
C LYS A 119 -11.48 13.09 5.54
N TYR A 120 -10.64 12.11 5.23
CA TYR A 120 -10.60 10.85 5.98
C TYR A 120 -10.42 11.11 7.48
N GLN A 121 -11.23 10.44 8.31
CA GLN A 121 -11.19 10.59 9.76
C GLN A 121 -10.75 9.27 10.38
N TYR A 122 -9.50 9.20 10.83
CA TYR A 122 -8.96 7.99 11.46
C TYR A 122 -9.72 7.61 12.76
N LYS A 123 -9.92 8.59 13.65
CA LYS A 123 -10.49 8.35 14.99
C LYS A 123 -12.02 8.35 14.96
N VAL A 124 -12.60 7.19 14.66
CA VAL A 124 -14.06 6.96 14.62
C VAL A 124 -14.60 6.25 15.88
N ASN A 125 -13.72 5.68 16.70
CA ASN A 125 -14.05 4.97 17.92
C ASN A 125 -13.07 5.28 19.06
N ARG A 126 -13.50 5.05 20.30
CA ARG A 126 -12.61 5.11 21.48
C ARG A 126 -11.67 3.91 21.56
N ASN A 127 -12.04 2.78 20.97
CA ASN A 127 -11.21 1.60 20.88
C ASN A 127 -10.26 1.72 19.69
N ASP A 128 -8.95 1.80 19.97
CA ASP A 128 -7.91 1.97 18.96
C ASP A 128 -7.87 0.82 17.94
N ARG A 129 -8.19 -0.41 18.37
CA ARG A 129 -8.27 -1.56 17.45
C ARG A 129 -9.29 -1.32 16.35
N VAL A 130 -10.44 -0.72 16.68
CA VAL A 130 -11.48 -0.41 15.68
C VAL A 130 -10.98 0.63 14.69
N ASN A 131 -10.25 1.65 15.17
CA ASN A 131 -9.63 2.66 14.31
C ASN A 131 -8.56 2.05 13.38
N GLU A 132 -7.78 1.09 13.88
CA GLU A 132 -6.78 0.37 13.08
C GLU A 132 -7.41 -0.52 12.00
N VAL A 133 -8.46 -1.31 12.31
CA VAL A 133 -9.20 -2.08 11.28
C VAL A 133 -9.77 -1.12 10.22
N TYR A 134 -10.33 -0.01 10.68
CA TYR A 134 -10.96 0.97 9.81
C TYR A 134 -9.95 1.62 8.85
N LYS A 135 -8.79 2.03 9.39
CA LYS A 135 -7.63 2.52 8.62
C LYS A 135 -7.16 1.51 7.59
N ASP A 136 -6.90 0.27 8.01
CA ASP A 136 -6.43 -0.78 7.11
C ASP A 136 -7.43 -1.10 5.99
N THR A 137 -8.72 -0.99 6.28
CA THR A 137 -9.76 -1.14 5.25
C THR A 137 -9.68 -0.01 4.22
N MET A 138 -9.44 1.24 4.64
CA MET A 138 -9.23 2.37 3.74
C MET A 138 -7.94 2.19 2.92
N ASN A 139 -6.83 1.88 3.59
CA ASN A 139 -5.53 1.63 2.95
C ASN A 139 -5.65 0.52 1.90
N THR A 140 -6.40 -0.55 2.16
CA THR A 140 -6.68 -1.61 1.19
C THR A 140 -7.38 -1.10 -0.07
N CYS A 141 -8.32 -0.15 0.05
CA CYS A 141 -8.95 0.48 -1.10
C CYS A 141 -7.94 1.33 -1.89
N CYS A 142 -7.14 2.14 -1.20
CA CYS A 142 -6.10 2.96 -1.82
C CYS A 142 -5.07 2.11 -2.59
N ARG A 143 -4.58 1.02 -1.97
CA ARG A 143 -3.64 0.09 -2.62
C ARG A 143 -4.18 -0.53 -3.89
N ARG A 144 -5.47 -0.92 -3.90
CA ARG A 144 -6.10 -1.49 -5.09
C ARG A 144 -6.21 -0.47 -6.21
N LEU A 145 -6.52 0.79 -5.87
CA LEU A 145 -6.52 1.87 -6.84
C LEU A 145 -5.13 2.08 -7.43
N VAL A 146 -4.10 2.13 -6.58
CA VAL A 146 -2.71 2.31 -7.01
C VAL A 146 -2.25 1.14 -7.87
N ASP A 147 -2.50 -0.11 -7.48
CA ASP A 147 -2.23 -1.31 -8.29
C ASP A 147 -2.86 -1.22 -9.68
N GLN A 148 -4.13 -0.81 -9.77
CA GLN A 148 -4.83 -0.64 -11.04
C GLN A 148 -4.18 0.44 -11.92
N ARG A 149 -3.83 1.59 -11.33
CA ARG A 149 -3.22 2.71 -12.06
C ARG A 149 -1.80 2.40 -12.52
N LEU A 150 -0.96 1.79 -11.67
CA LEU A 150 0.39 1.35 -12.04
C LEU A 150 0.35 0.32 -13.17
N LYS A 151 -0.58 -0.65 -13.13
CA LYS A 151 -0.76 -1.62 -14.22
C LYS A 151 -1.23 -0.97 -15.53
N ALA A 152 -2.07 0.07 -15.44
CA ALA A 152 -2.49 0.84 -16.60
C ALA A 152 -1.34 1.62 -17.24
N LEU A 153 -0.36 2.07 -16.44
CA LEU A 153 0.89 2.67 -16.90
C LEU A 153 1.90 1.66 -17.47
N GLY A 154 1.55 0.36 -17.51
CA GLY A 154 2.40 -0.66 -18.12
C GLY A 154 3.29 -1.44 -17.15
N LEU A 155 3.11 -1.28 -15.83
CA LEU A 155 3.82 -2.10 -14.86
C LEU A 155 3.17 -3.50 -14.73
N GLN A 156 3.99 -4.48 -14.42
CA GLN A 156 3.60 -5.84 -14.08
C GLN A 156 4.03 -6.20 -12.66
N THR A 157 3.33 -7.16 -12.06
CA THR A 157 3.69 -7.70 -10.74
C THR A 157 4.64 -8.87 -10.90
N ILE A 158 5.82 -8.78 -10.28
CA ILE A 158 6.80 -9.87 -10.18
C ILE A 158 6.78 -10.39 -8.74
N ARG A 159 6.93 -11.71 -8.57
CA ARG A 159 6.91 -12.37 -7.26
C ARG A 159 8.33 -12.75 -6.87
N LEU A 160 8.72 -12.37 -5.67
CA LEU A 160 10.00 -12.77 -5.07
C LEU A 160 9.76 -13.76 -3.92
N PRO A 161 10.54 -14.86 -3.81
CA PRO A 161 11.58 -15.28 -4.74
C PRO A 161 11.04 -15.62 -6.13
N LEU A 162 11.88 -15.49 -7.15
CA LEU A 162 11.50 -15.82 -8.53
C LEU A 162 11.10 -17.30 -8.64
N GLY A 163 10.17 -17.58 -9.56
CA GLY A 163 9.62 -18.92 -9.76
C GLY A 163 8.51 -19.34 -8.79
N THR A 164 8.18 -18.51 -7.79
CA THR A 164 7.06 -18.76 -6.87
C THR A 164 5.69 -18.57 -7.53
N THR A 165 4.73 -19.45 -7.20
CA THR A 165 3.35 -19.30 -7.66
C THR A 165 2.57 -18.30 -6.79
N ALA A 166 1.37 -17.92 -7.24
CA ALA A 166 0.49 -17.02 -6.48
C ALA A 166 0.04 -17.59 -5.12
N THR A 167 0.18 -18.89 -4.89
CA THR A 167 -0.20 -19.55 -3.63
C THR A 167 0.98 -19.82 -2.71
N ASP A 168 2.21 -19.75 -3.23
CA ASP A 168 3.43 -19.96 -2.45
C ASP A 168 3.80 -18.68 -1.70
N PRO A 169 4.54 -18.75 -0.58
CA PRO A 169 5.04 -17.57 0.10
C PRO A 169 5.91 -16.71 -0.82
N HIS A 170 5.42 -15.50 -1.13
CA HIS A 170 6.11 -14.55 -1.97
C HIS A 170 5.80 -13.12 -1.57
N VAL A 171 6.69 -12.19 -1.92
CA VAL A 171 6.49 -10.75 -1.84
C VAL A 171 6.35 -10.17 -3.26
N PRO A 172 5.31 -9.37 -3.56
CA PRO A 172 5.14 -8.77 -4.87
C PRO A 172 5.98 -7.48 -5.00
N ILE A 173 6.68 -7.32 -6.12
CA ILE A 173 7.27 -6.05 -6.57
C ILE A 173 6.59 -5.62 -7.88
N TYR A 174 6.75 -4.36 -8.29
CA TYR A 174 6.33 -3.92 -9.62
C TYR A 174 7.54 -3.64 -10.49
N ALA A 175 7.44 -3.96 -11.78
CA ALA A 175 8.44 -3.57 -12.78
C ALA A 175 7.76 -3.19 -14.09
N SER A 176 8.38 -2.35 -14.92
CA SER A 176 7.96 -2.14 -16.31
C SER A 176 7.92 -3.49 -17.05
N LYS A 177 6.94 -3.68 -17.95
CA LYS A 177 6.79 -4.95 -18.70
C LYS A 177 7.99 -5.28 -19.60
N ASP A 178 8.63 -4.25 -20.13
CA ASP A 178 9.75 -4.28 -21.06
C ASP A 178 11.10 -4.00 -20.36
N VAL A 179 11.17 -4.16 -19.03
CA VAL A 179 12.36 -3.82 -18.23
C VAL A 179 13.64 -4.53 -18.72
N GLU A 180 13.52 -5.74 -19.26
CA GLU A 180 14.64 -6.52 -19.82
C GLU A 180 15.27 -5.89 -21.08
N GLN A 181 14.55 -5.00 -21.76
CA GLN A 181 14.97 -4.35 -23.00
C GLN A 181 15.55 -2.96 -22.74
N LYS A 182 15.42 -2.45 -21.51
CA LYS A 182 15.83 -1.09 -21.16
C LYS A 182 17.33 -1.02 -20.92
N LYS A 183 17.97 -0.04 -21.58
CA LYS A 183 19.39 0.29 -21.34
C LYS A 183 19.62 0.93 -19.97
N ARG A 184 18.56 1.48 -19.37
CA ARG A 184 18.60 2.19 -18.10
C ARG A 184 17.37 1.83 -17.26
N VAL A 185 17.54 1.58 -15.97
CA VAL A 185 16.44 1.23 -15.05
C VAL A 185 16.58 1.98 -13.73
N ILE A 186 15.49 2.61 -13.29
CA ILE A 186 15.39 3.26 -11.98
C ILE A 186 14.75 2.29 -10.99
N ILE A 187 15.39 2.06 -9.86
CA ILE A 187 14.92 1.15 -8.81
C ILE A 187 14.60 1.95 -7.56
N ILE A 188 13.39 1.78 -7.04
CA ILE A 188 12.95 2.42 -5.80
C ILE A 188 12.92 1.38 -4.67
N PHE A 189 13.76 1.59 -3.67
CA PHE A 189 13.69 0.96 -2.36
C PHE A 189 12.87 1.85 -1.43
N GLY A 190 11.58 1.50 -1.30
CA GLY A 190 10.59 2.26 -0.56
C GLY A 190 10.62 2.04 0.95
N GLU A 191 9.61 2.55 1.65
CA GLU A 191 9.51 2.41 3.10
C GLU A 191 9.30 0.97 3.59
N ARG A 192 10.00 0.59 4.67
CA ARG A 192 9.91 -0.76 5.28
C ARG A 192 8.58 -1.08 5.97
N HIS A 193 7.63 -0.16 5.95
CA HIS A 193 6.33 -0.29 6.61
C HIS A 193 5.15 0.04 5.69
N LEU A 194 5.42 0.36 4.42
CA LEU A 194 4.42 0.66 3.40
C LEU A 194 4.49 -0.36 2.27
N GLU A 195 3.39 -0.44 1.52
CA GLU A 195 3.26 -1.30 0.36
C GLU A 195 3.92 -0.71 -0.88
N PRO A 196 4.29 -1.54 -1.87
CA PRO A 196 5.02 -1.09 -3.04
C PRO A 196 4.19 -0.07 -3.82
N GLY A 197 4.80 1.06 -4.15
CA GLY A 197 4.15 2.18 -4.83
C GLY A 197 3.35 3.11 -3.93
N ILE A 198 3.30 2.91 -2.61
CA ILE A 198 2.71 3.86 -1.66
C ILE A 198 3.82 4.68 -1.00
N PHE A 199 3.69 6.01 -1.03
CA PHE A 199 4.62 6.92 -0.33
C PHE A 199 4.00 7.46 0.96
N SER A 200 2.75 7.92 0.91
CA SER A 200 2.07 8.43 2.11
C SER A 200 0.55 8.36 2.01
N TYR A 201 -0.07 7.53 2.84
CA TYR A 201 -1.54 7.48 2.93
C TYR A 201 -2.15 8.82 3.38
N ARG A 202 -1.40 9.64 4.12
CA ARG A 202 -1.85 10.98 4.52
C ARG A 202 -1.93 11.88 3.30
N VAL A 203 -0.87 11.96 2.50
CA VAL A 203 -0.85 12.77 1.27
C VAL A 203 -1.90 12.26 0.28
N MET A 204 -2.08 10.93 0.14
CA MET A 204 -3.15 10.37 -0.70
C MET A 204 -4.55 10.84 -0.29
N GLY A 205 -4.81 10.91 1.01
CA GLY A 205 -6.08 11.36 1.54
C GLY A 205 -6.30 12.86 1.39
N GLU A 206 -5.23 13.67 1.48
CA GLU A 206 -5.32 15.12 1.54
C GLU A 206 -5.12 15.81 0.18
N GLU A 207 -4.01 15.52 -0.48
CA GLU A 207 -3.54 16.19 -1.70
C GLU A 207 -3.96 15.44 -2.96
N GLY A 208 -3.91 14.10 -2.94
CA GLY A 208 -4.41 13.26 -4.03
C GLY A 208 -3.75 11.89 -4.09
N ASN A 209 -4.47 10.86 -4.55
CA ASN A 209 -3.97 9.49 -4.60
C ASN A 209 -2.70 9.37 -5.47
N ASN A 210 -2.66 10.05 -6.61
CA ASN A 210 -1.48 10.08 -7.48
C ASN A 210 -0.26 10.74 -6.81
N ILE A 211 -0.47 11.84 -6.07
CA ILE A 211 0.60 12.59 -5.40
C ILE A 211 1.22 11.77 -4.26
N GLY A 212 0.38 11.11 -3.45
CA GLY A 212 0.86 10.30 -2.32
C GLY A 212 1.36 8.90 -2.69
N SER A 213 1.54 8.60 -3.97
CA SER A 213 1.95 7.28 -4.47
C SER A 213 2.98 7.42 -5.60
N ALA A 214 3.52 6.30 -6.07
CA ALA A 214 4.49 6.26 -7.16
C ALA A 214 3.88 6.59 -8.53
N ILE A 215 2.56 6.83 -8.64
CA ILE A 215 1.88 6.95 -9.94
C ILE A 215 2.44 8.11 -10.76
N SER A 216 2.47 9.33 -10.20
CA SER A 216 2.96 10.50 -10.95
C SER A 216 4.45 10.41 -11.29
N LEU A 217 5.24 9.78 -10.41
CA LEU A 217 6.65 9.50 -10.67
C LEU A 217 6.80 8.54 -11.85
N VAL A 218 6.11 7.39 -11.81
CA VAL A 218 6.15 6.37 -12.88
C VAL A 218 5.63 6.95 -14.19
N GLU A 219 4.53 7.70 -14.14
CA GLU A 219 3.98 8.41 -15.29
C GLU A 219 5.02 9.38 -15.87
N SER A 220 5.71 10.15 -15.04
CA SER A 220 6.75 11.07 -15.51
C SER A 220 7.96 10.36 -16.14
N ILE A 221 8.30 9.14 -15.70
CA ILE A 221 9.39 8.37 -16.31
C ILE A 221 8.95 7.82 -17.66
N LEU A 222 7.77 7.20 -17.70
CA LEU A 222 7.31 6.46 -18.88
C LEU A 222 6.68 7.35 -19.97
N ASN A 223 6.14 8.51 -19.60
CA ASN A 223 5.52 9.46 -20.53
C ASN A 223 6.41 10.65 -20.90
N LYS A 224 7.71 10.64 -20.56
CA LYS A 224 8.70 11.61 -21.06
C LYS A 224 8.94 11.41 -22.58
N ASN A 225 7.90 11.67 -23.36
CA ASN A 225 7.90 11.72 -24.81
C ASN A 225 7.77 13.18 -25.25
N SER A 226 8.92 13.83 -25.38
CA SER A 226 9.16 14.67 -26.54
C SER A 226 9.19 13.74 -27.75
N SER A 227 8.65 14.15 -28.89
CA SER A 227 8.49 13.37 -30.13
C SER A 227 9.79 12.89 -30.83
N HIS A 228 10.91 12.78 -30.10
CA HIS A 228 12.26 12.56 -30.66
C HIS A 228 13.15 11.56 -29.88
N THR A 229 12.69 10.95 -28.78
CA THR A 229 13.45 9.91 -28.06
C THR A 229 13.08 8.51 -28.58
N ALA A 230 14.09 7.66 -28.81
CA ALA A 230 13.86 6.26 -29.14
C ALA A 230 13.26 5.53 -27.91
N GLU A 231 12.34 4.57 -28.12
CA GLU A 231 11.69 3.82 -27.04
C GLU A 231 12.68 3.11 -26.09
N ASP A 232 13.87 2.75 -26.60
CA ASP A 232 14.96 2.11 -25.86
C ASP A 232 15.70 3.06 -24.90
N ASP A 233 15.57 4.38 -25.08
CA ASP A 233 16.22 5.38 -24.24
C ASP A 233 15.33 5.81 -23.05
N VAL A 234 14.04 5.45 -23.06
CA VAL A 234 13.14 5.66 -21.92
C VAL A 234 13.51 4.70 -20.79
N PRO A 235 13.81 5.18 -19.56
CA PRO A 235 14.19 4.31 -18.47
C PRO A 235 13.07 3.33 -18.07
N GLY A 236 13.44 2.09 -17.74
CA GLY A 236 12.58 1.18 -17.01
C GLY A 236 12.43 1.59 -15.55
N ILE A 237 11.44 1.05 -14.85
CA ILE A 237 11.28 1.25 -13.41
C ILE A 237 10.98 -0.05 -12.68
N ILE A 238 11.57 -0.21 -11.49
CA ILE A 238 11.26 -1.26 -10.52
C ILE A 238 10.88 -0.63 -9.18
N LEU A 239 9.71 -0.97 -8.67
CA LEU A 239 9.25 -0.62 -7.33
C LEU A 239 9.35 -1.85 -6.42
N THR A 240 10.31 -1.84 -5.50
CA THR A 240 10.53 -2.95 -4.56
C THR A 240 9.51 -2.92 -3.41
N ASN A 241 9.52 -3.96 -2.57
CA ASN A 241 8.55 -4.13 -1.49
C ASN A 241 9.20 -4.57 -0.18
N PRO A 242 9.93 -3.64 0.49
CA PRO A 242 10.53 -3.91 1.77
C PRO A 242 9.53 -3.92 2.94
N GLY A 243 8.24 -3.63 2.69
CA GLY A 243 7.23 -3.50 3.74
C GLY A 243 6.35 -4.73 3.97
N GLN A 244 6.04 -5.53 2.93
CA GLN A 244 5.12 -6.66 3.05
C GLN A 244 5.83 -8.01 3.26
N LEU A 245 6.64 -8.11 4.31
CA LEU A 245 7.56 -9.23 4.51
C LEU A 245 6.99 -10.39 5.34
N LEU A 246 5.70 -10.32 5.72
CA LEU A 246 5.00 -11.39 6.44
C LEU A 246 4.05 -12.14 5.51
N TRP A 247 4.13 -13.47 5.52
CA TRP A 247 3.21 -14.33 4.77
C TRP A 247 1.93 -14.61 5.55
N TYR A 248 0.81 -14.00 5.15
CA TYR A 248 -0.50 -14.29 5.71
C TYR A 248 -1.17 -15.50 5.03
N ARG A 249 -1.03 -16.65 5.68
CA ARG A 249 -1.56 -17.95 5.24
C ARG A 249 -3.07 -17.99 5.05
N GLY A 250 -3.82 -17.20 5.83
CA GLY A 250 -5.30 -17.22 5.76
C GLY A 250 -5.86 -16.71 4.42
N ARG A 251 -5.06 -15.99 3.63
CA ARG A 251 -5.43 -15.54 2.28
C ARG A 251 -4.31 -15.73 1.23
N GLY A 252 -3.23 -16.42 1.58
CA GLY A 252 -2.09 -16.66 0.68
C GLY A 252 -1.51 -15.37 0.10
N ARG A 253 -1.08 -14.44 0.95
CA ARG A 253 -0.51 -13.15 0.49
C ARG A 253 0.48 -12.55 1.48
N ALA A 254 1.38 -11.73 0.95
CA ALA A 254 2.24 -10.83 1.70
C ALA A 254 1.43 -9.72 2.42
N VAL A 255 1.84 -9.35 3.63
CA VAL A 255 1.26 -8.27 4.43
C VAL A 255 2.33 -7.50 5.20
N THR A 256 2.06 -6.23 5.48
CA THR A 256 2.89 -5.44 6.42
C THR A 256 2.62 -5.83 7.87
N TRP A 257 3.47 -5.40 8.79
CA TRP A 257 3.21 -5.54 10.23
C TRP A 257 1.91 -4.85 10.65
N THR A 258 1.68 -3.63 10.15
CA THR A 258 0.47 -2.84 10.44
C THR A 258 -0.78 -3.60 9.97
N GLU A 259 -0.74 -4.16 8.77
CA GLU A 259 -1.83 -4.96 8.23
C GLU A 259 -2.04 -6.25 9.04
N TRP A 260 -0.96 -6.92 9.47
CA TRP A 260 -1.04 -8.10 10.34
C TRP A 260 -1.77 -7.77 11.66
N MET A 261 -1.42 -6.64 12.28
CA MET A 261 -2.11 -6.16 13.47
C MET A 261 -3.57 -5.82 13.18
N ALA A 262 -3.88 -5.36 11.96
CA ALA A 262 -5.22 -4.99 11.56
C ALA A 262 -6.14 -6.18 11.18
N LEU A 263 -5.60 -7.37 10.90
CA LEU A 263 -6.34 -8.55 10.44
C LEU A 263 -7.61 -8.87 11.26
N PRO A 264 -8.74 -9.25 10.64
CA PRO A 264 -9.99 -9.56 11.35
C PRO A 264 -9.81 -10.58 12.48
N ARG A 265 -10.39 -10.28 13.65
CA ARG A 265 -10.36 -11.13 14.85
C ARG A 265 -11.78 -11.40 15.32
N GLU A 266 -11.96 -12.43 16.16
CA GLU A 266 -13.28 -12.80 16.70
C GLU A 266 -13.92 -11.68 17.53
N SER A 267 -13.12 -10.83 18.18
CA SER A 267 -13.61 -9.67 18.92
C SER A 267 -12.56 -8.56 18.97
N ALA A 268 -12.98 -7.36 19.37
CA ALA A 268 -12.11 -6.19 19.51
C ALA A 268 -11.08 -6.29 20.65
N VAL A 269 -11.19 -7.28 21.53
CA VAL A 269 -10.27 -7.51 22.66
C VAL A 269 -9.42 -8.78 22.50
N HIS A 270 -9.60 -9.53 21.41
CA HIS A 270 -8.73 -10.68 21.12
C HIS A 270 -7.34 -10.21 20.67
N GLU A 271 -6.32 -10.96 21.08
CA GLU A 271 -4.92 -10.74 20.69
C GLU A 271 -4.72 -10.89 19.17
N SER A 272 -3.62 -10.34 18.66
CA SER A 272 -3.20 -10.57 17.28
C SER A 272 -2.93 -12.04 17.03
N PHE A 273 -3.01 -12.45 15.76
CA PHE A 273 -2.54 -13.77 15.38
C PHE A 273 -1.06 -13.89 15.72
N ARG A 274 -0.70 -14.99 16.39
CA ARG A 274 0.70 -15.34 16.61
C ARG A 274 1.38 -15.52 15.25
N ILE A 275 2.58 -14.96 15.14
CA ILE A 275 3.45 -15.15 13.98
C ILE A 275 4.26 -16.42 14.24
N ASP A 276 4.08 -17.40 13.39
CA ASP A 276 4.89 -18.62 13.34
C ASP A 276 6.18 -18.28 12.56
N PRO A 277 7.37 -18.39 13.20
CA PRO A 277 8.62 -17.93 12.61
C PRO A 277 9.00 -18.66 11.31
N ASP A 278 8.48 -19.87 11.09
CA ASP A 278 8.76 -20.64 9.89
C ASP A 278 7.63 -20.47 8.86
N LYS A 279 6.38 -20.55 9.30
CA LYS A 279 5.23 -20.59 8.37
C LYS A 279 4.75 -19.22 7.90
N ASN A 280 5.13 -18.15 8.59
CA ASN A 280 4.82 -16.78 8.21
C ASN A 280 6.01 -16.03 7.63
N LYS A 281 7.17 -16.67 7.50
CA LYS A 281 8.34 -16.12 6.80
C LYS A 281 8.19 -16.28 5.29
N ILE A 282 8.60 -15.27 4.53
CA ILE A 282 8.78 -15.38 3.08
C ILE A 282 10.25 -15.74 2.83
N PRO A 283 10.58 -16.81 2.09
CA PRO A 283 11.96 -17.18 1.82
C PRO A 283 12.75 -16.03 1.18
N LYS A 284 13.99 -15.82 1.64
CA LYS A 284 14.88 -14.70 1.25
C LYS A 284 14.28 -13.28 1.46
N ASN A 285 13.14 -13.15 2.12
CA ASN A 285 12.42 -11.89 2.28
C ASN A 285 11.82 -11.81 3.69
N GLY A 286 12.54 -12.28 4.70
CA GLY A 286 12.11 -12.28 6.10
C GLY A 286 12.22 -10.93 6.79
N ASP A 287 13.15 -10.09 6.31
CA ASP A 287 13.30 -8.70 6.72
C ASP A 287 13.77 -7.86 5.51
N TYR A 288 13.84 -6.54 5.71
CA TYR A 288 14.12 -5.61 4.61
C TYR A 288 15.55 -5.75 4.07
N ARG A 289 16.51 -6.24 4.86
CA ARG A 289 17.87 -6.52 4.39
C ARG A 289 17.90 -7.78 3.53
N GLU A 290 17.25 -8.86 3.99
CA GLU A 290 17.04 -10.06 3.19
C GLU A 290 16.33 -9.69 1.86
N HIS A 291 15.32 -8.80 1.89
CA HIS A 291 14.63 -8.33 0.68
C HIS A 291 15.56 -7.59 -0.29
N VAL A 292 16.39 -6.66 0.20
CA VAL A 292 17.40 -5.97 -0.63
C VAL A 292 18.36 -6.98 -1.26
N GLY A 293 18.87 -7.93 -0.47
CA GLY A 293 19.69 -9.04 -0.97
C GLY A 293 18.97 -9.85 -2.04
N CYS A 294 17.73 -10.26 -1.81
CA CYS A 294 16.92 -10.99 -2.80
C CYS A 294 16.71 -10.19 -4.10
N VAL A 295 16.55 -8.87 -4.01
CA VAL A 295 16.44 -8.01 -5.21
C VAL A 295 17.76 -8.03 -5.97
N PHE A 296 18.90 -7.76 -5.34
CA PHE A 296 20.18 -7.74 -6.04
C PHE A 296 20.68 -9.12 -6.48
N ASP A 297 20.52 -10.16 -5.67
CA ASP A 297 21.06 -11.49 -5.95
C ASP A 297 20.21 -12.27 -6.96
N ASP A 298 18.87 -12.17 -6.86
CA ASP A 298 17.95 -12.96 -7.67
C ASP A 298 17.23 -12.13 -8.72
N ALA A 299 16.67 -10.97 -8.35
CA ALA A 299 15.77 -10.24 -9.23
C ALA A 299 16.51 -9.48 -10.34
N LEU A 300 17.47 -8.62 -9.98
CA LEU A 300 18.14 -7.76 -10.97
C LEU A 300 18.94 -8.54 -12.02
N PRO A 301 19.68 -9.62 -11.69
CA PRO A 301 20.43 -10.37 -12.70
C PRO A 301 19.55 -11.09 -13.72
N GLU A 302 18.31 -11.46 -13.34
CA GLU A 302 17.35 -12.12 -14.23
C GLU A 302 16.51 -11.10 -15.02
N LEU A 303 16.16 -9.97 -14.40
CA LEU A 303 15.22 -9.00 -14.99
C LEU A 303 15.88 -7.95 -15.88
N LEU A 304 17.16 -7.64 -15.67
CA LEU A 304 17.85 -6.56 -16.37
C LEU A 304 18.71 -7.08 -17.52
N HIS A 305 18.85 -6.26 -18.57
CA HIS A 305 19.90 -6.49 -19.55
C HIS A 305 21.29 -6.40 -18.88
N LYS A 306 22.26 -7.22 -19.31
CA LYS A 306 23.60 -7.29 -18.69
C LYS A 306 24.36 -5.97 -18.69
N ASP A 307 24.10 -5.13 -19.68
CA ASP A 307 24.73 -3.81 -19.82
C ASP A 307 23.81 -2.67 -19.37
N ALA A 308 22.66 -2.97 -18.76
CA ALA A 308 21.74 -1.94 -18.28
C ALA A 308 22.39 -1.13 -17.15
N LYS A 309 22.26 0.19 -17.24
CA LYS A 309 22.60 1.13 -16.17
C LYS A 309 21.48 1.21 -15.15
N VAL A 310 21.83 1.33 -13.88
CA VAL A 310 20.89 1.30 -12.76
C VAL A 310 21.02 2.55 -11.91
N ASP A 311 19.91 3.25 -11.73
CA ASP A 311 19.80 4.32 -10.75
C ASP A 311 18.96 3.87 -9.57
N ILE A 312 19.33 4.29 -8.37
CA ILE A 312 18.68 3.83 -7.16
C ILE A 312 18.12 5.02 -6.38
N ILE A 313 16.85 4.91 -5.99
CA ILE A 313 16.25 5.77 -4.96
C ILE A 313 16.07 4.92 -3.71
N GLY A 314 16.79 5.25 -2.63
CA GLY A 314 16.75 4.53 -1.36
C GLY A 314 16.14 5.37 -0.24
N LEU A 315 15.07 4.88 0.39
CA LEU A 315 14.42 5.57 1.51
C LEU A 315 14.93 5.05 2.86
N GLU A 316 15.31 5.98 3.74
CA GLU A 316 15.71 5.74 5.12
C GLU A 316 16.58 4.48 5.28
N TRP A 317 16.07 3.51 6.06
CA TRP A 317 16.72 2.25 6.40
C TRP A 317 16.91 1.32 5.20
N THR A 318 16.08 1.43 4.17
CA THR A 318 16.21 0.61 2.97
C THR A 318 17.32 1.14 2.07
N GLY A 319 17.51 2.47 1.99
CA GLY A 319 18.69 3.08 1.39
C GLY A 319 19.98 2.66 2.11
N ASN A 320 19.96 2.65 3.45
CA ASN A 320 21.06 2.10 4.25
C ASN A 320 21.33 0.61 3.92
N ALA A 321 20.29 -0.23 3.85
CA ALA A 321 20.47 -1.64 3.49
C ALA A 321 21.05 -1.84 2.08
N VAL A 322 20.74 -0.95 1.12
CA VAL A 322 21.37 -0.96 -0.20
C VAL A 322 22.87 -0.73 -0.10
N VAL A 323 23.33 0.31 0.61
CA VAL A 323 24.77 0.58 0.73
C VAL A 323 25.50 -0.45 1.61
N GLU A 324 24.85 -1.02 2.63
CA GLU A 324 25.37 -2.16 3.39
C GLU A 324 25.62 -3.36 2.46
N TYR A 325 24.67 -3.67 1.57
CA TYR A 325 24.79 -4.74 0.59
C TYR A 325 25.90 -4.45 -0.43
N LEU A 326 25.93 -3.23 -0.98
CA LEU A 326 26.94 -2.82 -1.95
C LEU A 326 28.35 -2.81 -1.35
N SER A 327 28.50 -2.49 -0.07
CA SER A 327 29.81 -2.54 0.62
C SER A 327 30.48 -3.91 0.48
N GLN A 328 29.69 -4.98 0.46
CA GLN A 328 30.18 -6.37 0.37
C GLN A 328 30.24 -6.89 -1.06
N HIS A 329 29.50 -6.29 -2.00
CA HIS A 329 29.31 -6.80 -3.37
C HIS A 329 29.69 -5.80 -4.47
N TRP A 330 30.35 -4.69 -4.10
CA TRP A 330 30.66 -3.58 -5.02
C TRP A 330 31.34 -4.01 -6.32
N PRO A 331 32.31 -4.95 -6.35
CA PRO A 331 32.97 -5.33 -7.60
C PRO A 331 32.01 -5.87 -8.67
N ILE A 332 30.86 -6.42 -8.27
CA ILE A 332 29.82 -6.95 -9.16
C ILE A 332 29.01 -5.80 -9.78
N TRP A 333 28.71 -4.76 -8.98
CA TRP A 333 27.73 -3.72 -9.31
C TRP A 333 28.33 -2.41 -9.79
N GLN A 334 29.61 -2.15 -9.53
CA GLN A 334 30.29 -0.89 -9.86
C GLN A 334 30.21 -0.49 -11.34
N GLY A 335 30.06 -1.47 -12.23
CA GLY A 335 29.93 -1.23 -13.67
C GLY A 335 28.50 -0.91 -14.12
N GLN A 336 27.48 -1.28 -13.35
CA GLN A 336 26.07 -1.12 -13.70
C GLN A 336 25.40 0.04 -12.97
N ILE A 337 25.74 0.31 -11.71
CA ILE A 337 25.13 1.40 -10.94
C ILE A 337 25.67 2.75 -11.44
N ASP A 338 24.77 3.65 -11.84
CA ASP A 338 25.10 4.97 -12.40
C ASP A 338 24.97 6.09 -11.36
N GLY A 339 23.91 6.08 -10.55
CA GLY A 339 23.70 7.07 -9.48
C GLY A 339 22.77 6.59 -8.37
N ILE A 340 22.87 7.22 -7.19
CA ILE A 340 22.00 6.93 -6.05
C ILE A 340 21.45 8.22 -5.44
N CYS A 341 20.14 8.31 -5.26
CA CYS A 341 19.49 9.31 -4.43
C CYS A 341 19.01 8.68 -3.12
N PHE A 342 19.33 9.32 -1.99
CA PHE A 342 18.84 8.94 -0.68
C PHE A 342 17.77 9.91 -0.20
N CYS A 343 16.70 9.38 0.38
CA CYS A 343 15.78 10.14 1.22
C CYS A 343 16.14 9.83 2.68
N GLU A 344 16.61 10.84 3.41
CA GLU A 344 17.01 10.72 4.82
C GLU A 344 17.96 9.53 5.10
N PRO A 345 19.20 9.54 4.55
CA PRO A 345 20.14 8.43 4.68
C PRO A 345 20.41 8.08 6.15
N GLN A 346 20.44 6.77 6.46
CA GLN A 346 20.68 6.25 7.81
C GLN A 346 22.09 5.68 8.00
N HIS A 347 22.91 5.65 6.94
CA HIS A 347 24.28 5.14 6.98
C HIS A 347 25.27 6.23 7.35
N THR A 348 26.42 5.80 7.89
CA THR A 348 27.59 6.67 8.05
C THR A 348 28.79 6.09 7.32
N ILE A 349 29.67 6.93 6.78
CA ILE A 349 30.89 6.48 6.10
C ILE A 349 31.80 5.64 7.03
N PRO A 350 32.01 6.01 8.30
CA PRO A 350 32.75 5.17 9.24
C PRO A 350 32.15 3.76 9.41
N ASP A 351 30.83 3.63 9.48
CA ASP A 351 30.19 2.32 9.62
C ASP A 351 30.33 1.48 8.35
N LEU A 352 30.15 2.10 7.18
CA LEU A 352 30.35 1.40 5.90
C LEU A 352 31.76 0.82 5.78
N ILE A 353 32.79 1.58 6.16
CA ILE A 353 34.18 1.12 6.09
C ILE A 353 34.48 0.08 7.18
N ASN A 354 34.19 0.41 8.46
CA ASN A 354 34.69 -0.36 9.59
C ASN A 354 33.85 -1.59 9.92
N ILE A 355 32.54 -1.54 9.65
CA ILE A 355 31.59 -2.62 9.95
C ILE A 355 31.29 -3.44 8.70
N HIS A 356 31.02 -2.79 7.57
CA HIS A 356 30.58 -3.47 6.35
C HIS A 356 31.70 -3.73 5.34
N GLY A 357 32.91 -3.24 5.60
CA GLY A 357 34.09 -3.50 4.76
C GLY A 357 34.03 -2.82 3.39
N ALA A 358 33.35 -1.66 3.29
CA ALA A 358 33.21 -0.93 2.06
C ALA A 358 34.57 -0.61 1.41
N PRO A 359 34.78 -0.93 0.12
CA PRO A 359 36.01 -0.56 -0.57
C PRO A 359 36.04 0.96 -0.83
N GLN A 360 37.23 1.54 -0.89
CA GLN A 360 37.41 2.97 -1.15
C GLN A 360 36.70 3.43 -2.44
N SER A 361 36.69 2.58 -3.49
CA SER A 361 36.00 2.87 -4.74
C SER A 361 34.48 3.08 -4.58
N LEU A 362 33.84 2.43 -3.60
CA LEU A 362 32.43 2.68 -3.28
C LEU A 362 32.26 4.04 -2.58
N ILE A 363 33.17 4.38 -1.67
CA ILE A 363 33.15 5.67 -0.98
C ILE A 363 33.35 6.81 -1.98
N ASP A 364 34.30 6.67 -2.90
CA ASP A 364 34.53 7.65 -3.98
C ASP A 364 33.31 7.77 -4.90
N PHE A 365 32.64 6.64 -5.20
CA PHE A 365 31.39 6.64 -5.95
C PHE A 365 30.27 7.39 -5.23
N LEU A 366 30.05 7.13 -3.93
CA LEU A 366 29.05 7.85 -3.14
C LEU A 366 29.33 9.36 -3.13
N SER A 367 30.60 9.73 -3.02
CA SER A 367 31.06 11.13 -3.04
C SER A 367 30.64 11.86 -4.32
N ARG A 368 30.77 11.20 -5.48
CA ARG A 368 30.68 11.83 -6.81
C ARG A 368 29.38 11.55 -7.54
N ARG A 369 28.67 10.48 -7.18
CA ARG A 369 27.51 9.96 -7.91
C ARG A 369 26.38 9.59 -6.96
N SER A 370 26.28 10.29 -5.83
CA SER A 370 25.11 10.21 -4.96
C SER A 370 24.66 11.58 -4.45
N ARG A 371 23.37 11.68 -4.16
CA ARG A 371 22.74 12.84 -3.49
C ARG A 371 21.87 12.39 -2.33
N ALA A 372 21.81 13.17 -1.27
CA ALA A 372 20.89 12.97 -0.15
C ALA A 372 19.91 14.13 -0.06
N TYR A 373 18.63 13.81 0.11
CA TYR A 373 17.55 14.76 0.38
C TYR A 373 17.08 14.58 1.82
N LEU A 374 17.06 15.67 2.57
CA LEU A 374 16.73 15.66 4.00
C LEU A 374 15.55 16.56 4.34
N LEU A 375 14.94 16.28 5.49
CA LEU A 375 13.92 17.14 6.08
C LEU A 375 14.48 18.56 6.27
N SER A 376 13.84 19.55 5.66
CA SER A 376 14.25 20.94 5.75
C SER A 376 13.12 21.88 5.32
N ASP A 377 13.00 22.99 6.03
CA ASP A 377 12.13 24.12 5.70
C ASP A 377 12.68 25.01 4.57
N LYS A 378 13.93 24.76 4.14
CA LYS A 378 14.55 25.47 3.01
C LYS A 378 13.94 25.00 1.68
N PRO A 379 13.99 25.84 0.62
CA PRO A 379 13.55 25.44 -0.71
C PRO A 379 14.25 24.15 -1.20
N LEU A 380 13.52 23.33 -1.95
CA LEU A 380 14.07 22.13 -2.61
C LEU A 380 15.38 22.46 -3.33
N ASP A 381 16.35 21.55 -3.25
CA ASP A 381 17.69 21.66 -3.85
C ASP A 381 18.60 22.71 -3.18
N THR A 382 18.20 23.32 -2.05
CA THR A 382 19.12 24.16 -1.27
C THR A 382 20.20 23.27 -0.64
N PRO A 383 21.51 23.54 -0.86
CA PRO A 383 22.57 22.76 -0.22
C PRO A 383 22.52 22.83 1.31
N LEU A 384 22.83 21.72 1.95
CA LEU A 384 22.93 21.57 3.40
C LEU A 384 24.37 21.24 3.82
N GLU A 385 24.68 21.50 5.09
CA GLU A 385 25.99 21.21 5.70
C GLU A 385 26.17 19.70 5.94
N GLU A 386 27.31 19.30 6.54
CA GLU A 386 27.55 17.93 7.06
C GLU A 386 27.57 16.80 5.99
N ARG A 387 28.12 17.12 4.81
CA ARG A 387 28.39 16.15 3.73
C ARG A 387 29.09 14.86 4.23
N ASP A 388 30.05 15.02 5.14
CA ASP A 388 30.94 13.95 5.58
C ASP A 388 30.24 12.80 6.33
N GLU A 389 29.02 13.02 6.85
CA GLU A 389 28.30 11.98 7.59
C GLU A 389 27.89 10.81 6.68
N CYS A 390 27.17 11.11 5.60
CA CYS A 390 26.67 10.12 4.63
C CYS A 390 27.53 10.00 3.37
N GLY A 391 28.58 10.84 3.26
CA GLY A 391 29.59 10.82 2.21
C GLY A 391 29.10 11.24 0.83
N CYS A 392 28.03 12.05 0.76
CA CYS A 392 27.51 12.61 -0.47
C CYS A 392 26.86 13.99 -0.23
N ASN A 393 26.62 14.74 -1.30
CA ASN A 393 26.04 16.08 -1.17
C ASN A 393 24.61 16.03 -0.59
N ARG A 394 24.35 16.86 0.41
CA ARG A 394 23.08 16.96 1.14
C ARG A 394 22.28 18.16 0.63
N TYR A 395 21.00 17.95 0.35
CA TYR A 395 20.07 18.97 -0.16
C TYR A 395 18.78 18.98 0.64
N ALA A 396 18.18 20.16 0.76
CA ALA A 396 16.85 20.31 1.29
C ALA A 396 15.82 19.61 0.36
N SER A 397 14.92 18.83 0.95
CA SER A 397 13.84 18.14 0.23
C SER A 397 12.65 19.04 -0.08
N GLY A 398 12.53 20.20 0.57
CA GLY A 398 11.32 21.01 0.57
C GLY A 398 10.16 20.41 1.39
N GLU A 399 10.43 19.39 2.21
CA GLU A 399 9.52 18.83 3.21
C GLU A 399 10.07 19.10 4.61
N ASP A 400 9.26 19.70 5.48
CA ASP A 400 9.67 20.20 6.79
C ASP A 400 9.11 19.40 7.97
N LEU A 401 8.15 18.49 7.74
CA LEU A 401 7.42 17.80 8.80
C LEU A 401 7.59 16.28 8.81
N TYR A 402 7.56 15.63 7.66
CA TYR A 402 7.46 14.17 7.58
C TYR A 402 8.53 13.56 6.67
N GLN A 403 9.45 12.78 7.25
CA GLN A 403 10.52 12.10 6.49
C GLN A 403 9.97 11.22 5.37
N GLU A 404 8.83 10.54 5.59
CA GLU A 404 8.19 9.69 4.58
C GLU A 404 7.73 10.46 3.33
N ASN A 405 7.56 11.78 3.44
CA ASN A 405 7.12 12.64 2.35
C ASN A 405 8.30 13.23 1.54
N ILE A 406 9.55 13.04 1.96
CA ILE A 406 10.73 13.56 1.24
C ILE A 406 10.69 13.15 -0.23
N ILE A 407 10.43 11.86 -0.52
CA ILE A 407 10.34 11.37 -1.91
C ILE A 407 9.25 12.10 -2.69
N ILE A 408 8.10 12.40 -2.08
CA ILE A 408 6.96 13.05 -2.74
C ILE A 408 7.35 14.46 -3.23
N ARG A 409 8.16 15.18 -2.45
CA ARG A 409 8.59 16.55 -2.78
C ARG A 409 9.80 16.62 -3.68
N SER A 410 10.71 15.65 -3.57
CA SER A 410 12.04 15.70 -4.20
C SER A 410 12.21 14.82 -5.44
N TRP A 411 11.32 13.85 -5.71
CA TRP A 411 11.45 12.97 -6.88
C TRP A 411 11.62 13.71 -8.22
N PRO A 412 10.98 14.87 -8.49
CA PRO A 412 11.21 15.57 -9.76
C PRO A 412 12.66 16.05 -9.92
N SER A 413 13.29 16.47 -8.82
CA SER A 413 14.70 16.86 -8.81
C SER A 413 15.62 15.65 -8.97
N MET A 414 15.32 14.55 -8.26
CA MET A 414 16.06 13.28 -8.40
C MET A 414 16.07 12.81 -9.86
N LEU A 415 14.91 12.80 -10.53
CA LEU A 415 14.82 12.38 -11.93
C LEU A 415 15.57 13.31 -12.88
N ARG A 416 15.61 14.61 -12.61
CA ARG A 416 16.39 15.58 -13.39
C ARG A 416 17.89 15.33 -13.24
N TRP A 417 18.34 15.12 -12.01
CA TRP A 417 19.75 14.83 -11.74
C TRP A 417 20.20 13.50 -12.35
N PHE A 418 19.36 12.47 -12.26
CA PHE A 418 19.58 11.21 -12.97
C PHE A 418 19.68 11.42 -14.49
N GLU A 419 18.86 12.26 -15.09
CA GLU A 419 18.96 12.61 -16.51
C GLU A 419 20.29 13.28 -16.84
N GLU A 420 20.75 14.25 -16.02
CA GLU A 420 22.06 14.89 -16.15
C GLU A 420 23.22 13.88 -16.06
N LEU A 421 23.24 13.02 -15.04
CA LEU A 421 24.24 11.95 -14.87
C LEU A 421 24.42 11.07 -16.10
N SER A 422 23.29 10.72 -16.72
CA SER A 422 23.26 9.79 -17.85
C SER A 422 23.55 10.45 -19.20
N SER A 423 23.26 11.75 -19.33
CA SER A 423 23.30 12.48 -20.59
C SER A 423 24.62 13.22 -20.80
N VAL A 424 25.28 13.62 -19.71
CA VAL A 424 26.55 14.35 -19.73
C VAL A 424 27.71 13.40 -19.40
N GLU A 425 28.56 13.14 -20.40
CA GLU A 425 29.73 12.28 -20.24
C GLU A 425 30.67 12.83 -19.15
N GLY A 426 30.99 11.99 -18.16
CA GLY A 426 31.89 12.35 -17.06
C GLY A 426 31.28 13.29 -16.01
N PHE A 427 29.96 13.49 -16.00
CA PHE A 427 29.32 14.30 -14.96
C PHE A 427 29.50 13.69 -13.57
N GLU A 428 29.99 14.50 -12.63
CA GLU A 428 30.20 14.14 -11.23
C GLU A 428 29.73 15.29 -10.34
N GLU A 429 29.25 14.95 -9.16
CA GLU A 429 29.02 15.92 -8.09
C GLU A 429 30.31 16.62 -7.72
N VAL A 430 30.26 17.95 -7.64
CA VAL A 430 31.34 18.74 -7.05
C VAL A 430 31.20 18.64 -5.54
N GLU A 431 32.26 18.22 -4.85
CA GLU A 431 32.26 18.11 -3.39
C GLU A 431 32.03 19.49 -2.74
N GLY A 432 30.99 19.59 -1.90
CA GLY A 432 30.75 20.80 -1.09
C GLY A 432 31.81 21.00 0.01
N PRO A 433 31.87 22.18 0.66
CA PRO A 433 30.81 23.18 0.75
C PRO A 433 30.80 24.18 -0.43
N PHE A 434 29.61 24.57 -0.90
CA PHE A 434 29.42 25.61 -1.91
C PHE A 434 29.66 27.02 -1.33
N ASP A 435 30.77 27.23 -0.65
CA ASP A 435 31.18 28.55 -0.17
C ASP A 435 31.60 29.39 -1.38
N GLY A 436 30.66 30.16 -1.94
CA GLY A 436 30.94 31.22 -2.90
C GLY A 436 30.08 31.30 -4.18
N GLN A 437 29.08 30.45 -4.40
CA GLN A 437 28.27 30.48 -5.64
C GLN A 437 26.81 30.94 -5.49
N VAL A 438 26.44 31.58 -4.37
CA VAL A 438 25.07 32.13 -4.19
C VAL A 438 24.86 33.49 -4.88
N GLN A 439 25.86 34.06 -5.56
CA GLN A 439 25.72 35.39 -6.21
C GLN A 439 25.61 35.41 -7.73
N ALA A 440 25.72 34.28 -8.45
CA ALA A 440 25.81 34.32 -9.92
C ALA A 440 24.55 33.88 -10.70
N ILE A 441 23.49 33.38 -10.05
CA ILE A 441 22.32 32.81 -10.76
C ILE A 441 21.09 33.74 -10.72
N THR A 442 21.14 34.85 -9.99
CA THR A 442 20.03 35.82 -9.91
C THR A 442 20.08 36.96 -10.94
N GLU A 443 21.04 37.02 -11.86
CA GLU A 443 21.16 38.14 -12.81
C GLU A 443 20.73 37.84 -14.26
N ASP A 444 20.35 36.61 -14.62
CA ASP A 444 19.86 36.29 -15.98
C ASP A 444 18.49 35.56 -16.00
N ILE A 445 17.46 36.21 -15.44
CA ILE A 445 16.04 35.98 -15.82
C ILE A 445 15.36 37.32 -16.07
#